data_AF-A0AAV1AA98-F1
#
_entry.id   AF-A0AAV1AA98-F1
#
_cell.length_a   1.000
_cell.length_b   1.000
_cell.length_c   1.000
_cell.angle_alpha   90.00
_cell.angle_beta   90.00
_cell.angle_gamma   90.00
#
_symmetry.space_group_name_H-M   'P 1'
#
loop_
_entity.id
_entity.type
_entity.pdbx_description
1 polymer ?
#
loop_
_entity_poly.entity_id
_entity_poly.type
_entity_poly.pdbx_seq_one_letter_code
_entity_poly.pdbx_strand_id
1 'polypeptide(L)'
;MDMVYNLDYITSASKNQCNAAVGFKWMLNQGLMAHHEEIVEFQRKGVSVIFLLRRNFLRRIVSLLANSYDKYAKQLNGTHKSHVPSTTEAEVLAKYKPWIKTTSLMAELKQTEETDAKAIEYFNNTRHIILYYEDLLKNRTKLNDVQEFLRLPYRDLQSVQVKIHIKPLSKQIENWKEVKDTLKGTPYQSFLLSN
;
A
#
# COMPACT_ATOMS: atom_id res chain seq x y z
N MET A 1 -27.24 -3.21 -14.08
CA MET A 1 -26.10 -3.77 -13.31
C MET A 1 -25.82 -2.85 -12.10
N ASP A 2 -26.86 -2.23 -11.55
CA ASP A 2 -26.73 -0.88 -10.95
C ASP A 2 -26.79 -0.87 -9.42
N MET A 3 -26.85 -2.03 -8.77
CA MET A 3 -26.73 -2.12 -7.32
C MET A 3 -25.91 -3.34 -6.95
N VAL A 4 -24.60 -3.25 -7.14
CA VAL A 4 -23.68 -4.00 -6.29
C VAL A 4 -23.56 -3.18 -5.00
N TYR A 5 -24.50 -3.42 -4.07
CA TYR A 5 -24.53 -2.83 -2.72
C TYR A 5 -24.68 -1.31 -2.61
N ASN A 6 -25.44 -0.66 -3.52
CA ASN A 6 -25.73 0.78 -3.44
C ASN A 6 -24.48 1.69 -3.47
N LEU A 7 -23.38 1.19 -4.06
CA LEU A 7 -22.16 1.96 -4.31
C LEU A 7 -22.23 2.56 -5.71
N ASP A 8 -22.12 3.88 -5.82
CA ASP A 8 -22.06 4.57 -7.11
C ASP A 8 -20.89 4.04 -7.95
N TYR A 9 -21.23 3.36 -9.05
CA TYR A 9 -20.26 2.77 -9.95
C TYR A 9 -19.77 3.81 -10.97
N ILE A 10 -18.67 4.49 -10.65
CA ILE A 10 -17.98 5.41 -11.56
C ILE A 10 -16.83 4.66 -12.23
N THR A 11 -16.98 4.36 -13.52
CA THR A 11 -16.01 3.58 -14.31
C THR A 11 -15.27 4.44 -15.34
N SER A 12 -13.94 4.27 -15.40
CA SER A 12 -13.09 4.78 -16.50
C SER A 12 -12.85 3.73 -17.60
N ALA A 13 -13.45 2.54 -17.50
CA ALA A 13 -13.28 1.47 -18.48
C ALA A 13 -14.04 1.80 -19.77
N SER A 14 -13.42 1.50 -20.92
CA SER A 14 -14.07 1.70 -22.22
C SER A 14 -15.34 0.84 -22.30
N LYS A 15 -16.43 1.39 -22.86
CA LYS A 15 -17.74 0.72 -22.96
C LYS A 15 -17.74 -0.58 -23.79
N ASN A 16 -16.59 -1.01 -24.30
CA ASN A 16 -16.41 -2.18 -25.16
C ASN A 16 -15.83 -3.41 -24.43
N GLN A 17 -15.67 -3.37 -23.10
CA GLN A 17 -15.17 -4.50 -22.32
C GLN A 17 -16.18 -4.93 -21.25
N CYS A 18 -16.50 -6.22 -21.20
CA CYS A 18 -17.27 -6.81 -20.10
C CYS A 18 -16.40 -6.85 -18.84
N ASN A 19 -16.90 -6.28 -17.74
CA ASN A 19 -16.22 -6.31 -16.45
C ASN A 19 -16.57 -7.61 -15.71
N ALA A 20 -15.58 -8.49 -15.54
CA ALA A 20 -15.75 -9.77 -14.85
C ALA A 20 -15.62 -9.65 -13.31
N ALA A 21 -14.99 -8.60 -12.82
CA ALA A 21 -14.85 -8.30 -11.41
C ALA A 21 -14.79 -6.78 -11.17
N VAL A 22 -15.24 -6.36 -10.01
CA VAL A 22 -15.07 -5.02 -9.47
C VAL A 22 -14.54 -5.12 -8.05
N GLY A 23 -13.82 -4.10 -7.61
CA GLY A 23 -13.25 -4.06 -6.27
C GLY A 23 -12.94 -2.63 -5.87
N PHE A 24 -12.63 -2.47 -4.59
CA PHE A 24 -12.22 -1.20 -4.02
C PHE A 24 -11.06 -1.43 -3.06
N LYS A 25 -10.41 -0.34 -2.68
CA LYS A 25 -9.29 -0.35 -1.75
C LYS A 25 -9.78 0.16 -0.39
N TRP A 26 -9.52 -0.62 0.65
CA TRP A 26 -9.83 -0.27 2.03
C TRP A 26 -8.53 -0.32 2.85
N MET A 27 -8.18 0.78 3.52
CA MET A 27 -7.01 0.83 4.40
C MET A 27 -7.36 0.24 5.78
N LEU A 28 -6.41 -0.44 6.43
CA LEU A 28 -6.62 -1.08 7.75
C LEU A 28 -7.14 -0.09 8.81
N ASN A 29 -6.68 1.17 8.74
CA ASN A 29 -7.06 2.23 9.69
C ASN A 29 -8.42 2.89 9.38
N GLN A 30 -9.14 2.46 8.36
CA GLN A 30 -10.46 3.02 7.98
C GLN A 30 -11.62 2.15 8.50
N GLY A 31 -11.49 1.58 9.69
CA GLY A 31 -12.54 0.80 10.35
C GLY A 31 -12.44 -0.71 10.17
N LEU A 32 -11.57 -1.22 9.28
CA LEU A 32 -11.40 -2.67 9.10
C LEU A 32 -11.06 -3.39 10.41
N MET A 33 -10.15 -2.80 11.22
CA MET A 33 -9.75 -3.39 12.50
C MET A 33 -10.86 -3.38 13.56
N ALA A 34 -11.81 -2.44 13.46
CA ALA A 34 -12.92 -2.30 14.41
C ALA A 34 -14.14 -3.13 13.99
N HIS A 35 -14.36 -3.30 12.69
CA HIS A 35 -15.55 -3.92 12.09
C HIS A 35 -15.23 -5.20 11.31
N HIS A 36 -14.25 -5.97 11.80
CA HIS A 36 -13.76 -7.14 11.09
C HIS A 36 -14.85 -8.23 10.95
N GLU A 37 -15.73 -8.39 11.95
CA GLU A 37 -16.82 -9.36 11.93
C GLU A 37 -17.85 -9.08 10.83
N GLU A 38 -18.24 -7.81 10.63
CA GLU A 38 -19.15 -7.42 9.55
C GLU A 38 -18.49 -7.64 8.17
N ILE A 39 -17.17 -7.43 8.07
CA ILE A 39 -16.42 -7.62 6.82
C ILE A 39 -16.33 -9.11 6.45
N VAL A 40 -16.17 -9.98 7.45
CA VAL A 40 -16.22 -11.45 7.25
C VAL A 40 -17.57 -11.87 6.65
N GLU A 41 -18.68 -11.18 6.97
CA GLU A 41 -19.98 -11.46 6.38
C GLU A 41 -20.00 -11.20 4.85
N PHE A 42 -19.32 -10.16 4.37
CA PHE A 42 -19.19 -9.91 2.93
C PHE A 42 -18.46 -11.05 2.21
N GLN A 43 -17.45 -11.66 2.85
CA GLN A 43 -16.78 -12.82 2.27
C GLN A 43 -17.70 -14.04 2.18
N ARG A 44 -18.62 -14.21 3.13
CA ARG A 44 -19.68 -15.24 3.03
C ARG A 44 -20.61 -14.97 1.83
N LYS A 45 -20.75 -13.72 1.41
CA LYS A 45 -21.50 -13.29 0.20
C LYS A 45 -20.65 -13.31 -1.08
N GLY A 46 -19.46 -13.90 -1.05
CA GLY A 46 -18.61 -14.09 -2.24
C GLY A 46 -17.62 -12.96 -2.52
N VAL A 47 -17.51 -11.95 -1.65
CA VAL A 47 -16.45 -10.95 -1.77
C VAL A 47 -15.10 -11.60 -1.48
N SER A 48 -14.12 -11.38 -2.34
CA SER A 48 -12.75 -11.87 -2.15
C SER A 48 -11.88 -10.81 -1.49
N VAL A 49 -11.10 -11.18 -0.47
CA VAL A 49 -10.20 -10.27 0.23
C VAL A 49 -8.75 -10.50 -0.21
N ILE A 50 -8.07 -9.42 -0.54
CA ILE A 50 -6.66 -9.41 -0.91
C ILE A 50 -5.94 -8.45 0.03
N PHE A 51 -5.01 -8.96 0.83
CA PHE A 51 -4.12 -8.14 1.62
C PHE A 51 -2.91 -7.74 0.79
N LEU A 52 -2.67 -6.44 0.65
CA LEU A 52 -1.44 -5.90 0.07
C LEU A 52 -0.64 -5.20 1.17
N LEU A 53 0.38 -5.88 1.67
CA LEU A 53 1.22 -5.41 2.77
C LEU A 53 2.60 -4.99 2.25
N ARG A 54 3.36 -4.27 3.07
CA ARG A 54 4.72 -3.85 2.74
C ARG A 54 5.66 -4.27 3.84
N ARG A 55 6.66 -5.10 3.54
CA ARG A 55 7.58 -5.64 4.57
C ARG A 55 8.47 -4.58 5.15
N ASN A 56 8.90 -3.59 4.36
CA ASN A 56 9.74 -2.50 4.88
C ASN A 56 8.87 -1.36 5.45
N PHE A 57 8.61 -1.39 6.75
CA PHE A 57 7.80 -0.39 7.45
C PHE A 57 8.47 0.98 7.51
N LEU A 58 9.81 1.07 7.55
CA LEU A 58 10.50 2.36 7.49
C LEU A 58 10.23 3.08 6.16
N ARG A 59 10.30 2.37 5.03
CA ARG A 59 9.94 2.94 3.71
C ARG A 59 8.46 3.27 3.60
N ARG A 60 7.59 2.51 4.29
CA ARG A 60 6.16 2.84 4.42
C ARG A 60 5.99 4.19 5.12
N ILE A 61 6.66 4.41 6.27
CA ILE A 61 6.65 5.69 6.99
C ILE A 61 7.12 6.84 6.09
N VAL A 62 8.24 6.68 5.37
CA VAL A 62 8.73 7.70 4.42
C VAL A 62 7.66 8.06 3.38
N SER A 63 7.01 7.05 2.78
CA SER A 63 5.98 7.26 1.77
C SER A 63 4.74 7.95 2.36
N LEU A 64 4.35 7.60 3.58
CA LEU A 64 3.21 8.20 4.27
C LEU A 64 3.47 9.67 4.61
N LEU A 65 4.64 9.99 5.16
CA LEU A 65 5.01 11.36 5.52
C LEU A 65 5.15 12.26 4.28
N ALA A 66 5.76 11.75 3.20
CA ALA A 66 5.86 12.49 1.95
C ALA A 66 4.49 12.76 1.32
N ASN A 67 3.61 11.76 1.29
CA ASN A 67 2.24 11.95 0.81
C ASN A 67 1.46 12.94 1.70
N SER A 68 1.63 12.88 3.01
CA SER A 68 0.98 13.81 3.94
C SER A 68 1.47 15.25 3.77
N TYR A 69 2.77 15.45 3.55
CA TYR A 69 3.34 16.75 3.24
C TYR A 69 2.73 17.34 1.96
N ASP A 70 2.60 16.53 0.92
CA ASP A 70 2.07 16.98 -0.37
C ASP A 70 0.59 17.42 -0.31
N LYS A 71 -0.19 16.97 0.67
CA LYS A 71 -1.57 17.49 0.89
C LYS A 71 -1.59 19.01 1.09
N TYR A 72 -0.54 19.55 1.71
CA TYR A 72 -0.41 20.99 1.97
C TYR A 72 0.50 21.66 0.95
N ALA A 73 1.66 21.06 0.67
CA ALA A 73 2.66 21.62 -0.22
C ALA A 73 2.21 21.62 -1.69
N LYS A 74 1.37 20.67 -2.09
CA LYS A 74 0.75 20.59 -3.43
C LYS A 74 1.78 20.78 -4.54
N GLN A 75 2.84 19.98 -4.50
CA GLN A 75 4.08 20.22 -5.26
C GLN A 75 3.88 20.15 -6.77
N LEU A 76 2.78 19.56 -7.23
CA LEU A 76 2.43 19.43 -8.63
C LEU A 76 1.23 20.34 -8.95
N ASN A 77 1.52 21.53 -9.47
CA ASN A 77 0.53 22.48 -9.97
C ASN A 77 -0.60 22.80 -8.96
N GLY A 78 -0.27 22.96 -7.67
CA GLY A 78 -1.27 23.30 -6.65
C GLY A 78 -2.26 22.17 -6.35
N THR A 79 -1.97 20.94 -6.80
CA THR A 79 -2.80 19.76 -6.57
C THR A 79 -2.04 18.71 -5.77
N HIS A 80 -2.71 18.09 -4.80
CA HIS A 80 -2.17 16.93 -4.10
C HIS A 80 -2.18 15.69 -4.99
N LYS A 81 -1.06 14.96 -5.06
CA LYS A 81 -0.94 13.72 -5.85
C LYS A 81 -0.30 12.61 -5.02
N SER A 82 -1.08 11.57 -4.73
CA SER A 82 -0.56 10.33 -4.13
C SER A 82 0.10 9.39 -5.15
N HIS A 83 -0.23 9.55 -6.42
CA HIS A 83 0.25 8.73 -7.53
C HIS A 83 0.41 9.59 -8.77
N VAL A 84 1.39 9.25 -9.61
CA VAL A 84 1.73 9.99 -10.83
C VAL A 84 2.13 9.01 -11.94
N PRO A 85 1.83 9.31 -13.21
CA PRO A 85 2.27 8.52 -14.34
C PRO A 85 3.66 8.93 -14.87
N SER A 86 4.13 10.14 -14.56
CA SER A 86 5.40 10.67 -15.06
C SER A 86 6.55 10.46 -14.06
N THR A 87 7.69 10.02 -14.56
CA THR A 87 8.93 9.92 -13.77
C THR A 87 9.39 11.29 -13.28
N THR A 88 9.23 12.35 -14.08
CA THR A 88 9.57 13.72 -13.68
C THR A 88 8.71 14.21 -12.52
N GLU A 89 7.40 13.95 -12.57
CA GLU A 89 6.49 14.29 -11.48
C GLU A 89 6.82 13.50 -10.21
N ALA A 90 7.16 12.21 -10.37
CA ALA A 90 7.60 11.36 -9.27
C ALA A 90 8.88 11.89 -8.61
N GLU A 91 9.83 12.36 -9.40
CA GLU A 91 11.06 12.99 -8.90
C GLU A 91 10.78 14.27 -8.12
N VAL A 92 9.83 15.10 -8.57
CA VAL A 92 9.39 16.30 -7.85
C VAL A 92 8.83 15.93 -6.48
N LEU A 93 7.88 14.99 -6.43
CA LEU A 93 7.30 14.53 -5.15
C LEU A 93 8.34 13.91 -4.22
N ALA A 94 9.34 13.21 -4.78
CA ALA A 94 10.42 12.58 -4.02
C ALA A 94 11.50 13.55 -3.52
N LYS A 95 11.42 14.85 -3.84
CA LYS A 95 12.36 15.87 -3.31
C LYS A 95 12.19 16.09 -1.82
N TYR A 96 10.95 15.99 -1.32
CA TYR A 96 10.70 16.11 0.10
C TYR A 96 11.31 14.93 0.86
N LYS A 97 12.09 15.25 1.88
CA LYS A 97 12.67 14.27 2.80
C LYS A 97 12.03 14.48 4.17
N PRO A 98 11.22 13.54 4.67
CA PRO A 98 10.68 13.66 6.00
C PRO A 98 11.76 13.64 7.08
N TRP A 99 11.53 14.42 8.13
CA TRP A 99 12.16 14.24 9.42
C TRP A 99 11.38 13.19 10.22
N ILE A 100 12.06 12.13 10.67
CA ILE A 100 11.42 11.04 11.41
C ILE A 100 11.73 11.20 12.90
N LYS A 101 10.69 11.17 13.74
CA LYS A 101 10.84 11.22 15.21
C LYS A 101 11.37 9.88 15.72
N THR A 102 12.66 9.84 16.04
CA THR A 102 13.33 8.63 16.52
C THR A 102 12.82 8.15 17.88
N THR A 103 12.34 9.07 18.73
CA THR A 103 11.78 8.76 20.05
C THR A 103 10.56 7.85 20.01
N SER A 104 9.73 7.92 18.96
CA SER A 104 8.55 7.09 18.77
C SER A 104 8.71 6.01 17.70
N LEU A 105 9.82 6.01 16.97
CA LEU A 105 10.01 5.17 15.78
C LEU A 105 9.86 3.67 16.08
N MET A 106 10.47 3.19 17.17
CA MET A 106 10.37 1.78 17.55
C MET A 106 8.94 1.34 17.87
N ALA A 107 8.19 2.19 18.58
CA ALA A 107 6.80 1.92 18.92
C ALA A 107 5.92 1.93 17.66
N GLU A 108 6.14 2.86 16.73
CA GLU A 108 5.40 2.96 15.47
C GLU A 108 5.64 1.75 14.55
N LEU A 109 6.90 1.31 14.43
CA LEU A 109 7.25 0.11 13.66
C LEU A 109 6.60 -1.15 14.26
N LYS A 110 6.66 -1.29 15.60
CA LYS A 110 6.03 -2.42 16.30
C LYS A 110 4.52 -2.41 16.16
N GLN A 111 3.88 -1.27 16.36
CA GLN A 111 2.43 -1.15 16.20
C GLN A 111 1.99 -1.49 14.76
N THR A 112 2.79 -1.09 13.77
CA THR A 112 2.53 -1.43 12.36
C THR A 112 2.61 -2.95 12.15
N GLU A 113 3.65 -3.60 12.67
CA GLU A 113 3.80 -5.05 12.63
C GLU A 113 2.63 -5.78 13.29
N GLU A 114 2.28 -5.39 14.51
CA GLU A 114 1.17 -5.96 15.29
C GLU A 114 -0.18 -5.74 14.59
N THR A 115 -0.38 -4.58 13.96
CA THR A 115 -1.62 -4.29 13.22
C THR A 115 -1.74 -5.16 11.98
N ASP A 116 -0.66 -5.29 11.20
CA ASP A 116 -0.65 -6.13 10.00
C ASP A 116 -0.86 -7.61 10.38
N ALA A 117 -0.22 -8.10 11.45
CA ALA A 117 -0.40 -9.46 11.96
C ALA A 117 -1.84 -9.72 12.46
N LYS A 118 -2.39 -8.79 13.24
CA LYS A 118 -3.75 -8.88 13.76
C LYS A 118 -4.81 -8.83 12.66
N ALA A 119 -4.57 -8.03 11.62
CA ALA A 119 -5.43 -8.00 10.44
C ALA A 119 -5.44 -9.37 9.76
N ILE A 120 -4.29 -10.02 9.58
CA ILE A 120 -4.25 -11.38 9.02
C ILE A 120 -4.98 -12.38 9.92
N GLU A 121 -4.79 -12.29 11.23
CA GLU A 121 -5.42 -13.15 12.21
C GLU A 121 -6.95 -13.10 12.14
N TYR A 122 -7.55 -11.90 12.08
CA TYR A 122 -9.00 -11.72 11.98
C TYR A 122 -9.63 -12.42 10.77
N PHE A 123 -8.86 -12.59 9.70
CA PHE A 123 -9.35 -13.17 8.45
C PHE A 123 -8.82 -14.59 8.21
N ASN A 124 -8.15 -15.22 9.19
CA ASN A 124 -7.50 -16.52 9.04
C ASN A 124 -8.45 -17.65 8.59
N ASN A 125 -9.71 -17.60 9.05
CA ASN A 125 -10.76 -18.58 8.75
C ASN A 125 -11.57 -18.22 7.50
N THR A 126 -11.14 -17.20 6.75
CA THR A 126 -11.80 -16.73 5.54
C THR A 126 -10.92 -16.89 4.32
N ARG A 127 -11.53 -16.95 3.14
CA ARG A 127 -10.80 -17.00 1.88
C ARG A 127 -10.16 -15.65 1.58
N HIS A 128 -8.84 -15.57 1.73
CA HIS A 128 -8.04 -14.40 1.40
C HIS A 128 -6.69 -14.80 0.78
N ILE A 129 -6.03 -13.86 0.11
CA ILE A 129 -4.64 -13.99 -0.34
C ILE A 129 -3.83 -12.82 0.22
N ILE A 130 -2.58 -13.09 0.60
CA ILE A 130 -1.65 -12.09 1.12
C ILE A 130 -0.55 -11.87 0.07
N LEU A 131 -0.38 -10.63 -0.32
CA LEU A 131 0.66 -10.16 -1.23
C LEU A 131 1.54 -9.16 -0.49
N TYR A 132 2.82 -9.22 -0.79
CA TYR A 132 3.76 -8.20 -0.32
C TYR A 132 4.23 -7.36 -1.50
N TYR A 133 4.24 -6.05 -1.29
CA TYR A 133 4.65 -5.05 -2.26
C TYR A 133 6.01 -5.37 -2.89
N GLU A 134 6.97 -5.80 -2.08
CA GLU A 134 8.32 -6.15 -2.53
C GLU A 134 8.31 -7.35 -3.50
N ASP A 135 7.41 -8.31 -3.31
CA ASP A 135 7.31 -9.49 -4.19
C ASP A 135 6.72 -9.09 -5.55
N LEU A 136 5.73 -8.20 -5.57
CA LEU A 136 5.13 -7.68 -6.80
C LEU A 136 6.13 -6.85 -7.63
N LEU A 137 7.03 -6.12 -6.96
CA LEU A 137 8.09 -5.38 -7.64
C LEU A 137 9.17 -6.30 -8.21
N LYS A 138 9.55 -7.34 -7.46
CA LYS A 138 10.60 -8.27 -7.85
C LYS A 138 10.14 -9.24 -8.94
N ASN A 139 8.90 -9.70 -8.85
CA ASN A 139 8.33 -10.67 -9.78
C ASN A 139 6.88 -10.32 -10.14
N ARG A 140 6.67 -9.76 -11.33
CA ARG A 140 5.34 -9.40 -11.83
C ARG A 140 4.43 -10.60 -12.07
N THR A 141 4.98 -11.82 -12.26
CA THR A 141 4.13 -13.01 -12.45
C THR A 141 3.33 -13.35 -11.20
N LYS A 142 3.68 -12.80 -10.03
CA LYS A 142 2.86 -12.89 -8.81
C LYS A 142 1.47 -12.29 -8.92
N LEU A 143 1.23 -11.44 -9.91
CA LEU A 143 -0.12 -10.98 -10.22
C LEU A 143 -1.01 -12.08 -10.81
N ASN A 144 -0.44 -13.17 -11.35
CA ASN A 144 -1.22 -14.33 -11.81
C ASN A 144 -1.88 -15.05 -10.63
N ASP A 145 -1.19 -15.16 -9.48
CA ASP A 145 -1.76 -15.69 -8.24
C ASP A 145 -3.05 -14.94 -7.86
N VAL A 146 -3.12 -13.63 -8.13
CA VAL A 146 -4.32 -12.81 -7.89
C VAL A 146 -5.43 -13.11 -8.90
N GLN A 147 -5.10 -13.24 -10.17
CA GLN A 147 -6.06 -13.56 -11.22
C GLN A 147 -6.67 -14.96 -10.99
N GLU A 148 -5.85 -15.95 -10.63
CA GLU A 148 -6.29 -17.29 -10.21
C GLU A 148 -7.16 -17.24 -8.96
N PHE A 149 -6.72 -16.50 -7.93
CA PHE A 149 -7.49 -16.32 -6.71
C PHE A 149 -8.86 -15.68 -6.98
N LEU A 150 -8.97 -14.74 -7.92
CA LEU A 150 -10.24 -14.16 -8.32
C LEU A 150 -11.02 -15.01 -9.33
N ARG A 151 -10.45 -16.13 -9.80
CA ARG A 151 -11.00 -16.97 -10.89
C ARG A 151 -11.25 -16.19 -12.17
N LEU A 152 -10.33 -15.28 -12.48
CA LEU A 152 -10.36 -14.44 -13.67
C LEU A 152 -9.41 -15.01 -14.75
N PRO A 153 -9.73 -14.82 -16.04
CA PRO A 153 -8.79 -15.17 -17.10
C PRO A 153 -7.53 -14.33 -16.98
N TYR A 154 -6.37 -14.91 -17.29
CA TYR A 154 -5.13 -14.16 -17.31
C TYR A 154 -5.17 -13.04 -18.34
N ARG A 155 -4.74 -11.86 -17.90
CA ARG A 155 -4.48 -10.69 -18.72
C ARG A 155 -3.12 -10.11 -18.36
N ASP A 156 -2.54 -9.40 -19.31
CA ASP A 156 -1.37 -8.57 -19.05
C ASP A 156 -1.81 -7.35 -18.23
N LEU A 157 -1.46 -7.35 -16.95
CA LEU A 157 -1.81 -6.27 -16.02
C LEU A 157 -0.73 -5.20 -16.04
N GLN A 158 -1.12 -4.00 -16.50
CA GLN A 158 -0.23 -2.85 -16.57
C GLN A 158 -0.68 -1.75 -15.61
N SER A 159 0.29 -1.12 -14.98
CA SER A 159 0.08 0.10 -14.19
C SER A 159 0.61 1.29 -14.97
N VAL A 160 -0.22 2.32 -15.11
CA VAL A 160 0.21 3.62 -15.63
C VAL A 160 1.00 4.44 -14.59
N GLN A 161 0.98 4.02 -13.32
CA GLN A 161 1.62 4.73 -12.22
C GLN A 161 3.07 4.28 -12.04
N VAL A 162 3.96 5.24 -11.78
CA VAL A 162 5.37 4.99 -11.49
C VAL A 162 5.66 5.05 -9.99
N LYS A 163 6.72 4.36 -9.54
CA LYS A 163 7.19 4.38 -8.14
C LYS A 163 7.86 5.73 -7.85
N ILE A 164 7.38 6.44 -6.83
CA ILE A 164 7.92 7.76 -6.42
C ILE A 164 9.29 7.62 -5.74
N HIS A 165 9.35 6.83 -4.66
CA HIS A 165 10.55 6.73 -3.81
C HIS A 165 11.48 5.60 -4.27
N ILE A 166 12.35 5.87 -5.25
CA ILE A 166 13.30 4.89 -5.82
C ILE A 166 14.73 4.96 -5.26
N LYS A 167 15.10 6.08 -4.62
CA LYS A 167 16.44 6.30 -4.08
C LYS A 167 16.72 5.47 -2.79
N PRO A 168 17.97 5.33 -2.34
CA PRO A 168 18.28 4.79 -1.02
C PRO A 168 17.65 5.64 0.10
N LEU A 169 17.30 5.03 1.24
CA LEU A 169 16.72 5.72 2.40
C LEU A 169 17.58 6.89 2.90
N SER A 170 18.90 6.78 2.80
CA SER A 170 19.85 7.86 3.13
C SER A 170 19.69 9.14 2.32
N LYS A 171 19.05 9.05 1.15
CA LYS A 171 18.73 10.19 0.28
C LYS A 171 17.27 10.61 0.40
N GLN A 172 16.46 9.90 1.18
CA GLN A 172 15.03 10.13 1.34
C GLN A 172 14.63 10.56 2.74
N ILE A 173 15.49 10.43 3.75
CA ILE A 173 15.23 10.83 5.13
C ILE A 173 16.17 11.97 5.48
N GLU A 174 15.63 13.03 6.08
CA GLU A 174 16.41 14.23 6.42
C GLU A 174 17.41 13.93 7.55
N ASN A 175 16.93 13.40 8.68
CA ASN A 175 17.75 13.00 9.82
C ASN A 175 18.23 11.53 9.73
N TRP A 176 18.71 11.11 8.56
CA TRP A 176 19.04 9.70 8.28
C TRP A 176 20.01 9.08 9.30
N LYS A 177 21.02 9.82 9.76
CA LYS A 177 22.01 9.30 10.70
C LYS A 177 21.36 8.85 12.01
N GLU A 178 20.49 9.68 12.58
CA GLU A 178 19.77 9.37 13.82
C GLU A 178 18.84 8.17 13.66
N VAL A 179 18.11 8.09 12.53
CA VAL A 179 17.23 6.95 12.22
C VAL A 179 18.04 5.67 12.08
N LYS A 180 19.16 5.71 11.35
CA LYS A 180 20.05 4.57 11.17
C LYS A 180 20.60 4.08 12.51
N ASP A 181 21.08 5.00 13.34
CA ASP A 181 21.65 4.67 14.65
C ASP A 181 20.58 4.12 15.61
N THR A 182 19.35 4.64 15.55
CA THR A 182 18.19 4.15 16.33
C THR A 182 17.82 2.71 15.99
N LEU A 183 17.86 2.33 14.71
CA LEU A 183 17.47 0.98 14.27
C LEU A 183 18.61 -0.04 14.31
N LYS A 184 19.86 0.40 14.41
CA LYS A 184 21.02 -0.49 14.48
C LYS A 184 20.95 -1.34 15.77
N GLY A 185 21.15 -2.64 15.64
CA GLY A 185 21.06 -3.60 16.76
C GLY A 185 19.64 -3.97 17.17
N THR A 186 18.61 -3.45 16.49
CA THR A 186 17.20 -3.77 16.76
C THR A 186 16.67 -4.83 15.79
N PRO A 187 15.52 -5.48 16.09
CA PRO A 187 14.85 -6.37 15.13
C PRO A 187 14.53 -5.72 13.78
N TYR A 188 14.36 -4.39 13.75
CA TYR A 188 14.04 -3.62 12.55
C TYR A 188 15.27 -3.15 11.75
N GLN A 189 16.49 -3.56 12.14
CA GLN A 189 17.73 -3.19 11.44
C GLN A 189 17.67 -3.54 9.94
N SER A 190 17.01 -4.64 9.59
CA SER A 190 16.84 -5.11 8.20
C SER A 190 16.12 -4.10 7.30
N PHE A 191 15.34 -3.18 7.86
CA PHE A 191 14.66 -2.11 7.11
C PHE A 191 15.63 -1.07 6.55
N LEU A 192 16.86 -1.01 7.07
CA LEU A 192 17.92 -0.13 6.56
C LEU A 192 18.53 -0.63 5.22
N LEU A 193 18.41 -1.93 4.93
CA LEU A 193 19.11 -2.61 3.83
C LEU A 193 18.25 -2.89 2.61
N SER A 194 16.93 -2.95 2.78
CA SER A 194 16.02 -3.41 1.72
C SER A 194 15.72 -2.29 0.71
N ASN A 195 15.88 -2.60 -0.58
CA ASN A 195 15.43 -1.79 -1.73
C ASN A 195 14.07 -2.25 -2.24
#